data_AF-A0A822IWB2-F1
#
_entry.id   AF-A0A822IWB2-F1
#
_cell.length_a   1.000
_cell.length_b   1.000
_cell.length_c   1.000
_cell.angle_alpha   90.00
_cell.angle_beta   90.00
_cell.angle_gamma   90.00
#
_symmetry.space_group_name_H-M   'P 1'
#
loop_
_entity.id
_entity.type
_entity.pdbx_description
1 polymer ?
#
loop_
_entity_poly.entity_id
_entity_poly.type
_entity_poly.pdbx_seq_one_letter_code
_entity_poly.pdbx_strand_id
1 'polypeptide(L)'
;MELMKIMDSVNDRTLNRFKIGMKIAYGFIVVDILMLIVGFMGLYGESVSAFIEPEQAIVLFILFAIISSILMCIGLTRSIMKPLKDFSHTADRISQGDLTTEVLVSSKDELGQLAQYFRKMTSNLRHLAGKVQNVSSKVANTARELSASSKQIKASSDQISSTTCEMATGVGQQSSRMVEVS
;
A
#
# COMPACT_ATOMS: atom_id res chain seq x y z
N MET A 1 -19.26 26.16 21.88
CA MET A 1 -19.29 24.77 21.36
C MET A 1 -19.98 24.67 19.99
N GLU A 2 -21.06 25.42 19.75
CA GLU A 2 -21.76 25.51 18.45
C GLU A 2 -20.90 26.06 17.29
N LEU A 3 -20.15 27.14 17.50
CA LEU A 3 -19.29 27.75 16.47
C LEU A 3 -18.20 26.82 15.93
N MET A 4 -17.60 26.00 16.81
CA MET A 4 -16.55 25.04 16.43
C MET A 4 -17.14 23.87 15.62
N LYS A 5 -18.34 23.41 15.96
CA LYS A 5 -19.09 22.43 15.13
C LYS A 5 -19.52 23.00 13.78
N ILE A 6 -19.91 24.28 13.74
CA ILE A 6 -20.26 24.95 12.48
C ILE A 6 -19.01 25.08 11.60
N MET A 7 -17.87 25.52 12.16
CA MET A 7 -16.58 25.59 11.44
C MET A 7 -16.13 24.23 10.93
N ASP A 8 -16.22 23.16 11.75
CA ASP A 8 -15.90 21.80 11.29
C ASP A 8 -16.87 21.33 10.21
N SER A 9 -18.17 21.64 10.31
CA SER A 9 -19.16 21.26 9.29
C SER A 9 -18.98 22.02 7.98
N VAL A 10 -18.58 23.29 8.03
CA VAL A 10 -18.27 24.10 6.86
C VAL A 10 -16.98 23.59 6.24
N ASN A 11 -15.93 23.35 7.03
CA ASN A 11 -14.68 22.74 6.59
C ASN A 11 -14.89 21.37 5.90
N ASP A 12 -15.78 20.54 6.45
CA ASP A 12 -16.06 19.22 5.87
C ASP A 12 -16.93 19.30 4.59
N ARG A 13 -17.77 20.33 4.45
CA ARG A 13 -18.56 20.62 3.24
C ARG A 13 -17.76 21.33 2.14
N THR A 14 -16.84 22.24 2.48
CA THR A 14 -16.13 23.10 1.53
C THR A 14 -14.71 22.67 1.27
N LEU A 15 -13.92 22.19 2.24
CA LEU A 15 -12.54 21.77 1.97
C LEU A 15 -12.46 20.29 1.57
N ASN A 16 -13.28 19.42 2.16
CA ASN A 16 -13.11 17.98 1.96
C ASN A 16 -13.64 17.45 0.61
N ARG A 17 -14.28 18.28 -0.22
CA ARG A 17 -14.63 17.94 -1.62
C ARG A 17 -13.59 18.39 -2.63
N PHE A 18 -12.69 19.27 -2.24
CA PHE A 18 -11.78 19.93 -3.14
C PHE A 18 -10.48 19.15 -3.24
N LYS A 19 -10.04 18.92 -4.47
CA LYS A 19 -8.73 18.35 -4.82
C LYS A 19 -7.62 19.00 -4.01
N ILE A 20 -6.58 18.24 -3.67
CA ILE A 20 -5.46 18.72 -2.83
C ILE A 20 -4.85 19.99 -3.43
N GLY A 21 -4.70 20.03 -4.76
CA GLY A 21 -4.17 21.17 -5.50
C GLY A 21 -5.05 22.41 -5.42
N MET A 22 -6.36 22.22 -5.32
CA MET A 22 -7.32 23.34 -5.24
C MET A 22 -7.32 23.96 -3.85
N LYS A 23 -7.14 23.18 -2.77
CA LYS A 23 -6.95 23.70 -1.40
C LYS A 23 -5.70 24.59 -1.32
N ILE A 24 -4.60 24.19 -1.96
CA ILE A 24 -3.35 24.94 -1.99
C ILE A 24 -3.52 26.22 -2.82
N ALA A 25 -4.15 26.11 -4.00
CA ALA A 25 -4.42 27.25 -4.86
C ALA A 25 -5.30 28.30 -4.16
N TYR A 26 -6.34 27.88 -3.43
CA TYR A 26 -7.15 28.80 -2.64
C TYR A 26 -6.34 29.50 -1.54
N GLY A 27 -5.42 28.79 -0.88
CA GLY A 27 -4.49 29.40 0.09
C GLY A 27 -3.66 30.52 -0.55
N PHE A 28 -3.05 30.26 -1.71
CA PHE A 28 -2.24 31.24 -2.44
C PHE A 28 -3.09 32.44 -2.89
N ILE A 29 -4.25 32.18 -3.51
CA ILE A 29 -5.16 33.22 -4.01
C ILE A 29 -5.65 34.13 -2.88
N VAL A 30 -6.03 33.57 -1.72
CA VAL A 30 -6.50 34.37 -0.57
C VAL A 30 -5.39 35.27 -0.05
N VAL A 31 -4.15 34.76 0.00
CA VAL A 31 -2.98 35.51 0.48
C VAL A 31 -2.60 36.61 -0.51
N ASP A 32 -2.59 36.32 -1.80
CA ASP A 32 -2.33 37.31 -2.86
C ASP A 32 -3.37 38.42 -2.86
N ILE A 33 -4.66 38.08 -2.73
CA ILE A 33 -5.75 39.07 -2.66
C ILE A 33 -5.59 39.95 -1.41
N LEU A 34 -5.31 39.36 -0.25
CA LEU A 34 -5.08 40.12 0.98
C LEU A 34 -3.85 41.02 0.86
N MET A 35 -2.77 40.56 0.22
CA MET A 35 -1.61 41.39 -0.06
C MET A 35 -1.93 42.56 -0.99
N LEU A 36 -2.72 42.32 -2.04
CA LEU A 36 -3.12 43.36 -3.00
C LEU A 36 -3.98 44.43 -2.32
N ILE A 37 -4.91 44.03 -1.44
CA ILE A 37 -5.77 44.95 -0.67
C ILE A 37 -4.91 45.84 0.25
N VAL A 38 -3.98 45.25 1.01
CA VAL A 38 -3.11 46.00 1.93
C VAL A 38 -2.18 46.95 1.14
N GLY A 39 -1.60 46.48 0.04
CA GLY A 39 -0.78 47.30 -0.84
C GLY A 39 -1.54 48.47 -1.45
N PHE A 40 -2.77 48.23 -1.92
CA PHE A 40 -3.65 49.26 -2.47
C PHE A 40 -4.05 50.31 -1.41
N MET A 41 -4.37 49.87 -0.19
CA MET A 41 -4.68 50.75 0.94
C MET A 41 -3.51 51.66 1.31
N GLY A 42 -2.27 51.17 1.19
CA GLY A 42 -1.06 51.96 1.41
C GLY A 42 -0.73 52.96 0.29
N LEU A 43 -1.06 52.63 -0.97
CA LEU A 43 -0.75 53.46 -2.16
C LEU A 43 -1.77 54.58 -2.43
N TYR A 44 -3.03 54.41 -2.04
CA TYR A 44 -4.14 55.35 -2.34
C TYR A 44 -4.68 56.07 -1.07
N GLY A 45 -3.95 55.99 0.03
CA GLY A 45 -4.41 56.35 1.37
C GLY A 45 -4.51 57.85 1.71
N GLU A 46 -4.64 58.79 0.76
CA GLU A 46 -4.85 60.21 1.11
C GLU A 46 -6.12 60.43 1.98
N SER A 47 -7.11 59.52 1.89
CA SER A 47 -8.32 59.52 2.72
C SER A 47 -8.27 58.56 3.94
N VAL A 48 -7.23 57.72 4.04
CA VAL A 48 -7.07 56.65 5.06
C VAL A 48 -5.95 56.96 6.07
N SER A 49 -5.06 57.90 5.72
CA SER A 49 -4.01 58.48 6.57
C SER A 49 -4.52 59.06 7.90
N ALA A 50 -5.85 59.23 8.05
CA ALA A 50 -6.48 59.66 9.29
C ALA A 50 -6.38 58.65 10.45
N PHE A 51 -5.99 57.39 10.21
CA PHE A 51 -5.98 56.33 11.25
C PHE A 51 -4.68 55.53 11.40
N ILE A 52 -3.80 55.43 10.39
CA ILE A 52 -2.56 54.63 10.45
C ILE A 52 -1.43 55.36 9.69
N GLU A 53 -0.30 55.59 10.37
CA GLU A 53 0.91 56.17 9.76
C GLU A 53 1.52 55.23 8.71
N PRO A 54 2.05 55.73 7.58
CA PRO A 54 2.55 54.90 6.48
C PRO A 54 3.68 53.94 6.88
N GLU A 55 4.48 54.30 7.89
CA GLU A 55 5.55 53.43 8.43
C GLU A 55 4.98 52.18 9.14
N GLN A 56 3.84 52.31 9.84
CA GLN A 56 3.20 51.19 10.55
C GLN A 56 2.54 50.19 9.58
N ALA A 57 2.05 50.67 8.43
CA ALA A 57 1.43 49.84 7.40
C ALA A 57 2.43 48.83 6.79
N ILE A 58 3.68 49.24 6.55
CA ILE A 58 4.74 48.37 6.02
C ILE A 58 5.08 47.25 7.01
N VAL A 59 5.20 47.59 8.30
CA VAL A 59 5.50 46.60 9.35
C VAL A 59 4.38 45.57 9.46
N LEU A 60 3.11 46.00 9.46
CA LEU A 60 1.96 45.09 9.48
C LEU A 60 1.90 44.18 8.26
N PHE A 61 2.24 44.69 7.08
CA PHE A 61 2.31 43.90 5.85
C PHE A 61 3.35 42.78 5.93
N ILE A 62 4.58 43.11 6.39
CA ILE A 62 5.65 42.11 6.58
C ILE A 62 5.20 41.05 7.59
N LEU A 63 4.58 41.48 8.69
CA LEU A 63 4.08 40.57 9.74
C LEU A 63 3.01 39.61 9.19
N PHE A 64 2.06 40.14 8.41
CA PHE A 64 1.02 39.35 7.76
C PHE A 64 1.59 38.36 6.74
N ALA A 65 2.57 38.80 5.93
CA ALA A 65 3.28 37.96 4.98
C ALA A 65 3.96 36.76 5.65
N ILE A 66 4.65 37.00 6.77
CA ILE A 66 5.33 35.96 7.56
C ILE A 66 4.30 34.98 8.14
N ILE A 67 3.23 35.49 8.78
CA ILE A 67 2.18 34.65 9.37
C ILE A 67 1.54 33.76 8.31
N SER A 68 1.17 34.35 7.16
CA SER A 68 0.60 33.62 6.03
C SER A 68 1.52 32.51 5.53
N SER A 69 2.81 32.80 5.35
CA SER A 69 3.81 31.82 4.92
C SER A 69 3.93 30.64 5.88
N ILE A 70 3.92 30.91 7.19
CA ILE A 70 3.96 29.87 8.23
C ILE A 70 2.69 29.01 8.18
N LEU A 71 1.50 29.61 8.08
CA LEU A 71 0.24 28.86 7.96
C LEU A 71 0.23 27.95 6.73
N MET A 72 0.70 28.48 5.59
CA MET A 72 0.80 27.73 4.33
C MET A 72 1.75 26.53 4.46
N CYS A 73 2.93 26.74 5.05
CA CYS A 73 3.92 25.69 5.28
C CYS A 73 3.37 24.55 6.16
N ILE A 74 2.65 24.91 7.23
CA ILE A 74 1.99 23.94 8.11
C ILE A 74 0.89 23.19 7.36
N GLY A 75 0.10 23.89 6.54
CA GLY A 75 -0.95 23.31 5.69
C GLY A 75 -0.41 22.27 4.72
N LEU A 76 0.63 22.61 3.95
CA LEU A 76 1.28 21.70 3.01
C LEU A 76 1.88 20.48 3.71
N THR A 77 2.55 20.70 4.84
CA THR A 77 3.17 19.62 5.60
C THR A 77 2.13 18.61 6.09
N ARG A 78 1.01 19.09 6.65
CA ARG A 78 -0.04 18.22 7.17
C ARG A 78 -0.88 17.58 6.07
N SER A 79 -1.15 18.30 4.99
CA SER A 79 -2.04 17.84 3.93
C SER A 79 -1.35 16.95 2.90
N ILE A 80 -0.03 17.06 2.71
CA ILE A 80 0.72 16.34 1.67
C ILE A 80 1.89 15.57 2.25
N MET A 81 2.83 16.25 2.90
CA MET A 81 4.10 15.63 3.32
C MET A 81 3.88 14.49 4.32
N LYS A 82 2.98 14.69 5.29
CA LYS A 82 2.67 13.67 6.29
C LYS A 82 2.00 12.42 5.66
N PRO A 83 0.90 12.53 4.89
CA PRO A 83 0.35 11.39 4.17
C PRO A 83 1.37 10.70 3.26
N LEU A 84 2.20 11.44 2.51
CA LEU A 84 3.25 10.84 1.67
C LEU A 84 4.29 10.06 2.46
N LYS A 85 4.67 10.56 3.65
CA LYS A 85 5.55 9.82 4.56
C LYS A 85 4.89 8.53 5.05
N ASP A 86 3.61 8.57 5.36
CA ASP A 86 2.85 7.38 5.76
C ASP A 86 2.76 6.34 4.63
N PHE A 87 2.54 6.80 3.39
CA PHE A 87 2.62 5.94 2.20
C PHE A 87 4.00 5.31 2.03
N SER A 88 5.07 6.10 2.15
CA SER A 88 6.45 5.64 2.02
C SER A 88 6.78 4.58 3.08
N HIS A 89 6.41 4.82 4.35
CA HIS A 89 6.64 3.84 5.41
C HIS A 89 5.84 2.55 5.22
N THR A 90 4.60 2.67 4.74
CA THR A 90 3.77 1.50 4.42
C THR A 90 4.35 0.70 3.25
N ALA A 91 4.85 1.39 2.23
CA ALA A 91 5.49 0.78 1.07
C ALA A 91 6.77 0.02 1.45
N ASP A 92 7.59 0.60 2.33
CA ASP A 92 8.79 -0.05 2.87
C ASP A 92 8.43 -1.35 3.61
N ARG A 93 7.43 -1.34 4.48
CA ARG A 93 6.94 -2.57 5.15
C ARG A 93 6.45 -3.63 4.17
N ILE A 94 5.65 -3.22 3.17
CA ILE A 94 5.18 -4.13 2.11
C ILE A 94 6.36 -4.72 1.33
N SER A 95 7.40 -3.92 1.04
CA SER A 95 8.60 -4.38 0.34
C SER A 95 9.41 -5.41 1.13
N GLN A 96 9.32 -5.36 2.46
CA GLN A 96 9.92 -6.35 3.38
C GLN A 96 9.03 -7.60 3.57
N GLY A 97 7.90 -7.68 2.86
CA GLY A 97 6.96 -8.80 2.90
C GLY A 97 5.91 -8.72 4.01
N ASP A 98 5.91 -7.65 4.82
CA ASP A 98 4.85 -7.41 5.78
C ASP A 98 3.63 -6.82 5.07
N LEU A 99 2.78 -7.74 4.61
CA LEU A 99 1.52 -7.37 3.99
C LEU A 99 0.44 -7.05 5.02
N THR A 100 0.65 -7.14 6.34
CA THR A 100 -0.41 -6.90 7.35
C THR A 100 -0.71 -5.41 7.58
N THR A 101 0.21 -4.55 7.17
CA THR A 101 0.08 -3.08 7.30
C THR A 101 -1.09 -2.51 6.48
N GLU A 102 -1.66 -1.40 6.93
CA GLU A 102 -2.74 -0.68 6.25
C GLU A 102 -2.42 0.80 6.09
N VAL A 103 -2.75 1.34 4.91
CA VAL A 103 -2.70 2.80 4.68
C VAL A 103 -3.90 3.46 5.33
N LEU A 104 -3.67 4.20 6.42
CA LEU A 104 -4.67 4.93 7.21
C LEU A 104 -4.96 6.35 6.69
N VAL A 105 -4.80 6.59 5.39
CA VAL A 105 -5.17 7.88 4.78
C VAL A 105 -6.67 7.87 4.51
N SER A 106 -7.40 8.68 5.27
CA SER A 106 -8.82 8.99 5.07
C SER A 106 -8.95 10.39 4.51
N SER A 107 -8.83 10.50 3.19
CA SER A 107 -9.06 11.73 2.46
C SER A 107 -10.04 11.46 1.32
N LYS A 108 -10.73 12.51 0.86
CA LYS A 108 -11.67 12.46 -0.28
C LYS A 108 -11.06 13.03 -1.57
N ASP A 109 -9.79 13.42 -1.52
CA ASP A 109 -9.03 13.96 -2.66
C ASP A 109 -8.12 12.89 -3.29
N GLU A 110 -7.16 13.33 -4.12
CA GLU A 110 -6.21 12.47 -4.83
C GLU A 110 -5.44 11.53 -3.90
N LEU A 111 -5.11 11.97 -2.68
CA LEU A 111 -4.41 11.13 -1.71
C LEU A 111 -5.32 10.03 -1.17
N GLY A 112 -6.62 10.31 -1.04
CA GLY A 112 -7.63 9.31 -0.72
C GLY A 112 -7.76 8.25 -1.81
N GLN A 113 -7.76 8.69 -3.08
CA GLN A 113 -7.80 7.78 -4.22
C GLN A 113 -6.52 6.92 -4.30
N LEU A 114 -5.35 7.52 -4.08
CA LEU A 114 -4.08 6.82 -3.98
C LEU A 114 -4.10 5.76 -2.86
N ALA A 115 -4.69 6.09 -1.70
CA ALA A 115 -4.86 5.15 -0.60
C ALA A 115 -5.69 3.93 -1.01
N GLN A 116 -6.77 4.12 -1.77
CA GLN A 116 -7.57 3.02 -2.29
C GLN A 116 -6.77 2.11 -3.22
N TYR A 117 -5.98 2.69 -4.14
CA TYR A 117 -5.11 1.90 -5.02
C TYR A 117 -4.05 1.12 -4.24
N PHE A 118 -3.45 1.72 -3.21
CA PHE A 118 -2.49 1.05 -2.33
C PHE A 118 -3.11 -0.13 -1.57
N ARG A 119 -4.33 0.03 -1.05
CA ARG A 119 -5.08 -1.05 -0.40
C ARG A 119 -5.37 -2.19 -1.37
N LYS A 120 -5.80 -1.87 -2.60
CA LYS A 120 -6.06 -2.87 -3.64
C LYS A 120 -4.78 -3.63 -4.03
N MET A 121 -3.66 -2.93 -4.18
CA MET A 121 -2.35 -3.54 -4.44
C MET A 121 -1.96 -4.51 -3.32
N THR A 122 -2.04 -4.06 -2.06
CA THR A 122 -1.70 -4.89 -0.89
C THR A 122 -2.59 -6.13 -0.80
N SER A 123 -3.89 -5.98 -1.04
CA SER A 123 -4.85 -7.09 -1.09
C SER A 123 -4.50 -8.12 -2.18
N ASN A 124 -4.15 -7.65 -3.38
CA ASN A 124 -3.72 -8.52 -4.48
C ASN A 124 -2.44 -9.29 -4.14
N LEU A 125 -1.47 -8.64 -3.50
CA LEU A 125 -0.25 -9.29 -3.03
C LEU A 125 -0.54 -10.38 -1.99
N ARG A 126 -1.42 -10.10 -1.01
CA ARG A 126 -1.86 -11.11 -0.01
C ARG A 126 -2.50 -12.31 -0.69
N HIS A 127 -3.38 -12.06 -1.67
CA HIS A 127 -4.05 -13.12 -2.40
C HIS A 127 -3.08 -13.97 -3.22
N LEU A 128 -2.10 -13.34 -3.87
CA LEU A 128 -1.05 -14.05 -4.62
C LEU A 128 -0.19 -14.91 -3.69
N ALA A 129 0.24 -14.37 -2.53
CA ALA A 129 0.98 -15.12 -1.53
C ALA A 129 0.19 -16.35 -1.03
N GLY A 130 -1.11 -16.18 -0.75
CA GLY A 130 -1.99 -17.28 -0.37
C GLY A 130 -2.13 -18.36 -1.46
N LYS A 131 -2.20 -17.96 -2.74
CA LYS A 131 -2.19 -18.89 -3.87
C LYS A 131 -0.90 -19.69 -3.96
N VAL A 132 0.25 -19.03 -3.82
CA VAL A 132 1.56 -19.69 -3.82
C VAL A 132 1.63 -20.71 -2.68
N GLN A 133 1.22 -20.34 -1.47
CA GLN A 133 1.20 -21.25 -0.32
C GLN A 133 0.31 -22.48 -0.56
N ASN A 134 -0.85 -22.31 -1.19
CA ASN A 134 -1.75 -23.41 -1.54
C ASN A 134 -1.10 -24.36 -2.57
N VAL A 135 -0.49 -23.81 -3.62
CA VAL A 135 0.22 -24.59 -4.64
C VAL A 135 1.40 -25.35 -4.04
N SER A 136 2.22 -24.71 -3.20
CA SER A 136 3.32 -25.37 -2.49
C SER A 136 2.84 -26.54 -1.61
N SER A 137 1.71 -26.38 -0.92
CA SER A 137 1.11 -27.46 -0.13
C SER A 137 0.64 -28.64 -1.00
N LYS A 138 0.00 -28.34 -2.15
CA LYS A 138 -0.38 -29.38 -3.13
C LYS A 138 0.83 -30.12 -3.67
N VAL A 139 1.88 -29.40 -4.07
CA VAL A 139 3.14 -30.00 -4.55
C VAL A 139 3.76 -30.90 -3.48
N ALA A 140 3.78 -30.47 -2.21
CA ALA A 140 4.29 -31.28 -1.11
C ALA A 140 3.45 -32.55 -0.87
N ASN A 141 2.12 -32.47 -1.02
CA ASN A 141 1.24 -33.64 -0.94
C ASN A 141 1.52 -34.62 -2.09
N THR A 142 1.56 -34.14 -3.33
CA THR A 142 1.85 -34.98 -4.51
C THR A 142 3.23 -35.62 -4.43
N ALA A 143 4.24 -34.90 -3.91
CA ALA A 143 5.58 -35.48 -3.69
C ALA A 143 5.55 -36.63 -2.65
N ARG A 144 4.73 -36.52 -1.60
CA ARG A 144 4.52 -37.59 -0.62
C ARG A 144 3.82 -38.81 -1.25
N GLU A 145 2.77 -38.59 -2.03
CA GLU A 145 2.06 -39.66 -2.75
C GLU A 145 2.97 -40.38 -3.76
N LEU A 146 3.78 -39.61 -4.49
CA LEU A 146 4.75 -40.16 -5.44
C LEU A 146 5.81 -40.99 -4.71
N SER A 147 6.34 -40.51 -3.58
CA SER A 147 7.31 -41.28 -2.78
C SER A 147 6.71 -42.59 -2.26
N ALA A 148 5.46 -42.58 -1.82
CA ALA A 148 4.75 -43.79 -1.40
C ALA A 148 4.59 -44.77 -2.57
N SER A 149 4.16 -44.28 -3.73
CA SER A 149 4.04 -45.09 -4.95
C SER A 149 5.38 -45.69 -5.38
N SER A 150 6.48 -44.92 -5.34
CA SER A 150 7.82 -45.42 -5.66
C SER A 150 8.28 -46.53 -4.71
N LYS A 151 7.98 -46.41 -3.41
CA LYS A 151 8.27 -47.49 -2.43
C LYS A 151 7.48 -48.76 -2.74
N GLN A 152 6.21 -48.62 -3.08
CA GLN A 152 5.37 -49.76 -3.46
C GLN A 152 5.88 -50.44 -4.74
N ILE A 153 6.21 -49.66 -5.77
CA ILE A 153 6.80 -50.18 -7.02
C ILE A 153 8.11 -50.93 -6.73
N LYS A 154 8.97 -50.38 -5.87
CA LYS A 154 10.22 -51.05 -5.48
C LYS A 154 9.95 -52.39 -4.81
N ALA A 155 9.03 -52.44 -3.85
CA ALA A 155 8.64 -53.70 -3.20
C ALA A 155 8.08 -54.72 -4.19
N SER A 156 7.20 -54.30 -5.12
CA SER A 156 6.68 -55.18 -6.17
C SER A 156 7.77 -55.68 -7.12
N SER A 157 8.73 -54.83 -7.49
CA SER A 157 9.87 -55.22 -8.33
C SER A 157 10.76 -56.25 -7.62
N ASP A 158 11.03 -56.08 -6.33
CA ASP A 158 11.80 -57.03 -5.55
C ASP A 158 11.08 -58.40 -5.46
N GLN A 159 9.74 -58.38 -5.30
CA GLN A 159 8.94 -59.61 -5.31
C GLN A 159 8.93 -60.31 -6.69
N ILE A 160 8.78 -59.55 -7.78
CA ILE A 160 8.87 -60.09 -9.15
C ILE A 160 10.22 -60.76 -9.38
N SER A 161 11.31 -60.14 -8.91
CA SER A 161 12.65 -60.71 -9.01
C SER A 161 12.76 -62.05 -8.26
N SER A 162 12.20 -62.13 -7.04
CA SER A 162 12.19 -63.38 -6.26
C SER A 162 11.44 -64.49 -6.98
N THR A 163 10.21 -64.21 -7.43
CA THR A 163 9.38 -65.19 -8.14
C THR A 163 10.02 -65.65 -9.45
N THR A 164 10.72 -64.74 -10.16
CA THR A 164 11.45 -65.10 -11.39
C THR A 164 12.61 -66.06 -11.08
N CYS A 165 13.34 -65.85 -9.98
CA CYS A 165 14.40 -66.74 -9.52
C CYS A 165 13.86 -68.14 -9.15
N GLU A 166 12.76 -68.18 -8.39
CA GLU A 166 12.07 -69.43 -8.06
C GLU A 166 11.58 -70.16 -9.30
N MET A 167 10.99 -69.44 -10.26
CA MET A 167 10.54 -70.00 -11.54
C MET A 167 11.70 -70.60 -12.35
N ALA A 168 12.83 -69.89 -12.46
CA ALA A 168 14.01 -70.42 -13.15
C ALA A 168 14.54 -71.70 -12.48
N THR A 169 14.55 -71.74 -11.14
CA THR A 169 14.95 -72.91 -10.36
C THR A 169 13.99 -74.08 -10.60
N GLY A 170 12.68 -73.82 -10.58
CA GLY A 170 11.64 -74.82 -10.86
C GLY A 170 11.71 -75.39 -12.27
N VAL A 171 11.96 -74.55 -13.28
CA VAL A 171 12.18 -74.98 -14.67
C VAL A 171 13.41 -75.88 -14.78
N GLY A 172 14.51 -75.54 -14.10
CA GLY A 172 15.71 -76.38 -14.06
C GLY A 172 15.45 -77.77 -13.45
N GLN A 173 14.72 -77.82 -12.33
CA GLN A 173 14.32 -79.09 -11.71
C GLN A 173 13.39 -79.92 -12.61
N GLN A 174 12.42 -79.27 -13.26
CA GLN A 174 11.50 -79.94 -14.18
C GLN A 174 12.23 -80.51 -15.40
N SER A 175 13.20 -79.77 -15.94
CA SER A 175 14.06 -80.25 -17.03
C SER A 175 14.87 -81.48 -16.61
N SER A 176 15.49 -81.47 -15.43
CA SER A 176 16.24 -82.62 -14.90
C SER A 176 15.38 -83.88 -14.78
N ARG A 177 14.15 -83.75 -14.24
CA ARG A 177 13.22 -84.88 -14.13
C ARG A 177 12.80 -85.42 -15.48
N MET A 178 12.69 -84.56 -16.49
CA MET A 178 12.32 -84.97 -17.85
C MET A 178 13.44 -85.78 -18.52
N VAL A 179 14.71 -85.43 -18.25
CA VAL A 179 15.89 -86.17 -18.70
C VAL A 179 16.01 -87.52 -17.98
N GLU A 180 15.69 -87.58 -16.69
CA GLU A 180 15.77 -88.82 -15.90
C GLU A 180 14.71 -89.87 -16.28
N VAL A 181 13.59 -89.44 -16.89
CA VAL A 181 12.48 -90.31 -17.33
C VAL A 181 12.64 -90.78 -18.79
N SER A 182 13.63 -90.25 -19.53
CA SER A 182 13.94 -90.64 -20.93
C SER A 182 15.05 -91.69 -20.98
#